data_AF-A0A0K8QH39-F1
#
_entry.id   AF-A0A0K8QH39-F1
#
_cell.length_a   1.000
_cell.length_b   1.000
_cell.length_c   1.000
_cell.angle_alpha   90.00
_cell.angle_beta   90.00
_cell.angle_gamma   90.00
#
_symmetry.space_group_name_H-M   'P 1'
#
loop_
_entity.id
_entity.type
_entity.pdbx_description
1 polymer ?
#
loop_
_entity_poly.entity_id
_entity_poly.type
_entity_poly.pdbx_seq_one_letter_code
_entity_poly.pdbx_strand_id
1 'polypeptide(L)'
;MTLAARVAANTDELPFTVAELLSATVLPAGPQRRGQATAELPGTVLKIPSSRGPLYFSRDAEPFTPAESARAHRLAELAEIVELTALTKDRPAAEAGI
;
A
#
# COMPACT_ATOMS: atom_id res chain seq x y z
N MET A 1 17.81 -0.55 8.87
CA MET A 1 16.46 0.06 8.91
C MET A 1 15.48 -0.96 8.34
N THR A 2 14.33 -1.19 8.99
CA THR A 2 13.34 -2.18 8.52
C THR A 2 12.35 -1.54 7.53
N LEU A 3 11.71 -2.34 6.68
CA LEU A 3 10.69 -1.87 5.73
C LEU A 3 9.53 -1.16 6.44
N ALA A 4 9.07 -1.69 7.57
CA ALA A 4 8.03 -1.05 8.37
C ALA A 4 8.46 0.32 8.94
N ALA A 5 9.70 0.45 9.42
CA ALA A 5 10.21 1.72 9.92
C ALA A 5 10.31 2.78 8.81
N ARG A 6 10.59 2.37 7.58
CA ARG A 6 10.59 3.23 6.39
C ARG A 6 9.20 3.78 6.08
N VAL A 7 8.20 2.90 6.00
CA VAL A 7 6.80 3.31 5.77
C VAL A 7 6.29 4.21 6.88
N ALA A 8 6.63 3.92 8.14
CA ALA A 8 6.21 4.74 9.27
C ALA A 8 6.84 6.14 9.28
N ALA A 9 8.05 6.29 8.73
CA ALA A 9 8.72 7.58 8.60
C ALA A 9 8.19 8.39 7.39
N ASN A 10 7.80 7.70 6.32
CA ASN A 10 7.26 8.30 5.11
C ASN A 10 6.27 7.36 4.42
N THR A 11 4.97 7.64 4.52
CA THR A 11 3.93 6.79 3.92
C THR A 11 3.92 6.83 2.39
N ASP A 12 4.53 7.84 1.77
CA ASP A 12 4.69 7.89 0.31
C ASP A 12 5.65 6.80 -0.21
N GLU A 13 6.48 6.22 0.67
CA GLU A 13 7.36 5.11 0.32
C GLU A 13 6.67 3.74 0.31
N LEU A 14 5.39 3.67 0.71
CA LEU A 14 4.63 2.42 0.76
C LEU A 14 4.69 1.63 -0.56
N PRO A 15 4.45 2.21 -1.75
CA PRO A 15 4.48 1.46 -3.01
C PRO A 15 5.87 0.86 -3.28
N PHE A 16 6.93 1.63 -3.08
CA PHE A 16 8.30 1.16 -3.33
C PHE A 16 8.74 0.12 -2.31
N THR A 17 8.35 0.29 -1.05
CA THR A 17 8.67 -0.65 0.03
C THR A 17 7.98 -1.99 -0.16
N VAL A 18 6.71 -1.98 -0.60
CA VAL A 18 5.98 -3.22 -0.90
C VAL A 18 6.54 -3.89 -2.16
N ALA A 19 6.92 -3.12 -3.18
CA ALA A 19 7.59 -3.65 -4.36
C ALA A 19 8.90 -4.36 -4.01
N GLU A 20 9.71 -3.75 -3.14
CA GLU A 20 10.95 -4.35 -2.60
C GLU A 20 10.67 -5.64 -1.81
N LEU A 21 9.67 -5.62 -0.91
CA LEU A 21 9.27 -6.79 -0.12
C LEU A 21 8.88 -7.99 -0.98
N LEU A 22 8.21 -7.72 -2.10
CA LEU A 22 7.62 -8.72 -2.98
C LEU A 22 8.51 -9.11 -4.16
N SER A 23 9.66 -8.46 -4.31
CA SER A 23 10.47 -8.50 -5.54
C SER A 23 9.60 -8.27 -6.79
N ALA A 24 8.73 -7.27 -6.71
CA ALA A 24 7.70 -6.99 -7.70
C ALA A 24 7.85 -5.57 -8.28
N THR A 25 7.18 -5.32 -9.40
CA THR A 25 7.14 -4.01 -10.05
C THR A 25 5.84 -3.29 -9.67
N VAL A 26 5.93 -2.02 -9.29
CA VAL A 26 4.75 -1.17 -9.07
C VAL A 26 4.13 -0.85 -10.42
N LEU A 27 2.85 -1.16 -10.57
CA LEU A 27 2.10 -0.74 -11.74
C LEU A 27 1.49 0.66 -11.49
N PRO A 28 1.50 1.59 -12.46
CA PRO A 28 0.92 2.93 -12.31
C PRO A 28 -0.61 2.87 -12.19
N ALA A 29 -1.19 3.48 -11.17
CA ALA A 29 -2.65 3.51 -10.96
C ALA A 29 -3.32 4.55 -11.88
N GLY A 30 -3.30 4.30 -13.19
CA GLY A 30 -3.95 5.17 -14.18
C GLY A 30 -5.46 4.89 -14.35
N PRO A 31 -6.23 5.84 -14.93
CA PRO A 31 -7.66 5.65 -15.24
C PRO A 31 -7.91 4.44 -16.15
N GLN A 32 -6.93 4.06 -16.98
CA GLN A 32 -6.97 2.85 -17.80
C GLN A 32 -7.10 1.55 -17.00
N ARG A 33 -6.77 1.55 -15.70
CA ARG A 33 -6.88 0.35 -14.84
C ARG A 33 -8.18 0.29 -14.02
N ARG A 34 -9.02 1.34 -14.07
CA ARG A 34 -10.38 1.29 -13.53
C ARG A 34 -11.25 0.48 -14.49
N GLY A 35 -11.23 -0.84 -14.36
CA GLY A 35 -12.08 -1.76 -15.13
C GLY A 35 -11.34 -2.92 -15.78
N GLN A 36 -10.00 -2.86 -15.89
CA GLN A 36 -9.20 -4.01 -16.33
C GLN A 36 -9.21 -5.09 -15.25
N ALA A 37 -9.58 -6.30 -15.66
CA ALA A 37 -9.48 -7.45 -14.78
C ALA A 37 -8.00 -7.74 -14.51
N THR A 38 -7.66 -8.20 -13.30
CA THR A 38 -6.29 -8.61 -12.98
C THR A 38 -5.75 -9.69 -13.91
N ALA A 39 -6.65 -10.44 -14.56
CA ALA A 39 -6.35 -11.45 -15.57
C ALA A 39 -5.84 -10.89 -16.91
N GLU A 40 -6.06 -9.60 -17.20
CA GLU A 40 -5.60 -8.94 -18.44
C GLU A 40 -4.21 -8.30 -18.28
N LEU A 41 -3.64 -8.36 -17.09
CA LEU A 41 -2.33 -7.78 -16.79
C LEU A 41 -1.23 -8.83 -16.97
N PRO A 42 -0.05 -8.44 -17.47
CA PRO A 42 1.07 -9.36 -17.62
C PRO A 42 1.59 -9.82 -16.25
N GLY A 43 1.82 -11.13 -16.13
CA GLY A 43 2.36 -11.77 -14.93
C GLY A 43 1.33 -11.99 -13.81
N THR A 44 1.80 -12.38 -12.63
CA THR A 44 0.94 -12.48 -11.45
C THR A 44 0.76 -11.08 -10.88
N VAL A 45 -0.49 -10.63 -10.74
CA VAL A 45 -0.82 -9.33 -10.16
C VAL A 45 -1.42 -9.47 -8.76
N LEU A 46 -0.87 -8.70 -7.80
CA LEU A 46 -1.44 -8.48 -6.48
C LEU A 46 -2.02 -7.08 -6.40
N LYS A 47 -3.30 -6.99 -6.01
CA LYS A 47 -3.98 -5.73 -5.68
C LYS A 47 -3.99 -5.57 -4.16
N ILE A 48 -3.55 -4.43 -3.67
CA ILE A 48 -3.58 -4.07 -2.25
C ILE A 48 -4.45 -2.83 -2.07
N PRO A 49 -5.59 -2.94 -1.36
CA PRO A 49 -6.37 -1.78 -0.96
C PRO A 49 -5.54 -0.86 -0.05
N SER A 50 -5.63 0.46 -0.25
CA SER A 50 -5.04 1.46 0.66
C SER A 50 -5.93 2.71 0.74
N SER A 51 -5.78 3.49 1.81
CA SER A 51 -6.43 4.80 2.03
C SER A 51 -6.24 5.76 0.85
N ARG A 52 -5.13 5.62 0.11
CA ARG A 52 -4.73 6.47 -1.02
C ARG A 52 -5.19 5.93 -2.38
N GLY A 53 -5.96 4.84 -2.38
CA GLY A 53 -6.39 4.12 -3.57
C GLY A 53 -5.69 2.77 -3.73
N PRO A 54 -6.19 1.89 -4.64
CA PRO A 54 -5.63 0.56 -4.81
C PRO A 54 -4.22 0.61 -5.42
N LEU A 55 -3.28 -0.05 -4.75
CA LEU A 55 -1.93 -0.32 -5.26
C LEU A 55 -1.91 -1.66 -5.99
N TYR A 56 -1.05 -1.77 -6.99
CA TYR A 56 -0.94 -2.98 -7.78
C TYR A 56 0.51 -3.31 -8.07
N PHE A 57 0.83 -4.59 -7.93
CA PHE A 57 2.17 -5.13 -8.08
C PHE A 57 2.13 -6.29 -9.06
N SER A 58 3.07 -6.33 -10.00
CA SER A 58 3.26 -7.49 -10.87
C SER A 58 4.63 -8.11 -10.66
N ARG A 59 4.69 -9.44 -10.71
CA ARG A 59 5.95 -10.17 -10.88
C ARG A 59 5.79 -11.29 -11.88
N ASP A 60 6.88 -11.63 -12.54
CA ASP A 60 6.90 -12.73 -13.50
C ASP A 60 6.88 -14.09 -12.81
N ALA A 61 6.32 -15.07 -13.50
CA ALA A 61 6.43 -16.51 -13.27
C ALA A 61 5.85 -17.12 -11.98
N GLU A 62 5.80 -16.41 -10.85
CA GLU A 62 5.38 -16.99 -9.56
C GLU A 62 4.17 -16.28 -8.93
N PRO A 63 3.16 -17.04 -8.47
CA PRO A 63 2.07 -16.48 -7.69
C PRO A 63 2.59 -15.93 -6.36
N PHE A 64 2.00 -14.84 -5.87
CA PHE A 64 2.31 -14.37 -4.52
C PHE A 64 1.83 -15.38 -3.48
N THR A 65 2.71 -15.73 -2.55
CA THR A 65 2.35 -16.60 -1.44
C THR A 65 1.37 -15.89 -0.49
N PRO A 66 0.58 -16.65 0.28
CA PRO A 66 -0.27 -16.07 1.32
C PRO A 66 0.51 -15.21 2.32
N ALA A 67 1.73 -15.63 2.67
CA ALA A 67 2.60 -14.91 3.61
C ALA A 67 3.11 -13.59 3.04
N GLU A 68 3.52 -13.56 1.77
CA GLU A 68 3.89 -12.33 1.07
C GLU A 68 2.71 -11.34 1.01
N SER A 69 1.55 -11.84 0.59
CA SER A 69 0.32 -11.05 0.50
C SER A 69 -0.04 -10.47 1.86
N ALA A 70 0.00 -11.26 2.93
CA ALA A 70 -0.29 -10.80 4.29
C ALA A 70 0.69 -9.73 4.79
N ARG A 71 2.00 -9.89 4.53
CA ARG A 71 3.00 -8.87 4.90
C ARG A 71 2.79 -7.57 4.15
N ALA A 72 2.45 -7.63 2.87
CA ALA A 72 2.19 -6.45 2.07
C ALA A 72 0.92 -5.70 2.53
N HIS A 73 -0.15 -6.43 2.86
CA HIS A 73 -1.35 -5.83 3.47
C HIS A 73 -1.04 -5.20 4.84
N ARG A 74 -0.21 -5.85 5.67
CA ARG A 74 0.24 -5.28 6.95
C ARG A 74 0.98 -3.95 6.79
N LEU A 75 1.80 -3.80 5.74
CA LEU A 75 2.47 -2.52 5.47
C LEU A 75 1.46 -1.43 5.05
N ALA A 76 0.44 -1.77 4.26
CA ALA A 76 -0.62 -0.83 3.88
C ALA A 76 -1.47 -0.42 5.10
N GLU A 77 -1.84 -1.36 5.95
CA GLU A 77 -2.54 -1.08 7.22
C GLU A 77 -1.69 -0.19 8.13
N LEU A 78 -0.39 -0.45 8.24
CA LEU A 78 0.53 0.39 9.01
C LEU A 78 0.56 1.84 8.49
N ALA A 79 0.64 2.01 7.17
CA ALA A 79 0.63 3.34 6.55
C ALA A 79 -0.67 4.10 6.88
N GLU A 80 -1.81 3.42 6.78
CA GLU A 80 -3.12 3.99 7.11
C GLU A 80 -3.20 4.38 8.59
N ILE A 81 -2.71 3.55 9.52
CA ILE A 81 -2.65 3.88 10.94
C ILE A 81 -1.79 5.13 11.18
N VAL A 82 -0.64 5.24 10.52
CA VAL A 82 0.28 6.38 10.66
C VAL A 82 -0.36 7.67 10.14
N GLU A 83 -1.01 7.61 8.97
CA GLU A 83 -1.76 8.73 8.41
C GLU A 83 -2.88 9.17 9.35
N LEU A 84 -3.74 8.26 9.78
CA LEU A 84 -4.84 8.56 10.70
C LEU A 84 -4.34 9.14 12.03
N THR A 85 -3.23 8.62 12.55
CA THR A 85 -2.62 9.13 13.79
C THR A 85 -2.10 10.56 13.61
N ALA A 86 -1.46 10.86 12.47
CA ALA A 86 -0.99 12.20 12.15
C ALA A 86 -2.15 13.19 12.02
N LEU A 87 -3.22 12.83 11.30
CA LEU A 87 -4.44 13.64 11.19
C LEU A 87 -5.06 13.94 12.56
N THR A 88 -5.09 12.94 13.45
CA THR A 88 -5.68 13.11 14.79
C THR A 88 -4.85 14.05 15.66
N LYS A 89 -3.51 14.02 15.50
CA LYS A 89 -2.58 14.89 16.23
C LYS A 89 -2.67 16.36 15.78
N ASP A 90 -2.93 16.59 14.49
CA ASP A 90 -3.05 17.94 13.93
C ASP A 90 -4.44 18.58 14.14
N ARG A 91 -5.42 17.84 14.68
CA ARG A 91 -6.75 18.40 14.99
C ARG A 91 -6.65 19.38 16.17
N PRO A 92 -6.90 20.69 15.98
CA PRO A 92 -6.85 21.66 17.06
C PRO A 92 -7.96 21.38 18.09
N ALA A 93 -7.68 21.67 19.37
CA ALA A 93 -8.55 21.45 20.53
C ALA A 93 -9.80 22.36 20.57
N ALA A 94 -10.50 22.53 19.44
CA ALA A 94 -11.64 23.45 19.31
C ALA A 94 -13.02 22.81 19.57
N GLU A 95 -13.10 21.56 20.03
CA GLU A 95 -14.38 20.88 20.32
C GLU A 95 -14.56 20.49 21.80
N ALA A 96 -13.78 21.06 22.72
CA ALA A 96 -13.91 20.84 24.17
C ALA A 96 -14.58 22.03 24.90
N GLY A 97 -15.58 22.65 24.27
CA GLY A 97 -16.33 23.76 24.85
C GLY A 97 -17.83 23.59 24.67
N ILE A 98 -18.48 22.92 25.64
CA ILE A 98 -19.88 23.11 26.00
C ILE A 98 -19.96 23.07 27.53
#